data_AF-A0A377GKM9-F1
#
_entry.id   AF-A0A377GKM9-F1
#
_cell.length_a   1.000
_cell.length_b   1.000
_cell.length_c   1.000
_cell.angle_alpha   90.00
_cell.angle_beta   90.00
_cell.angle_gamma   90.00
#
_symmetry.space_group_name_H-M   'P 1'
#
loop_
_entity.id
_entity.type
_entity.pdbx_description
1 polymer ?
#
loop_
_entity_poly.entity_id
_entity_poly.type
_entity_poly.pdbx_seq_one_letter_code
_entity_poly.pdbx_strand_id
1 'polypeptide(L)'
;MRAKFFNKKTIPQTSQNAFALLNSDTLSSIEKILSNFIHLIDIEKSVLTHPHSAISDNQEFLKDLKARFNKMRKALDHGKPYRSLFSDVCKLKEGLEVIFGYYQTQIELCQPIAKDYLRKIRSEDSDVATLLHKIAYTEKKYAFHQNESKIIKKHIINVTAQDVMEQDMTSIQEIVQQSLSVDHLDDSEFSCIGSL
;
A
#
# COMPACT_ATOMS: atom_id res chain seq x y z
N MET A 1 -27.52 -25.33 34.69
CA MET A 1 -26.84 -24.98 33.43
C MET A 1 -26.61 -23.47 33.38
N ARG A 2 -25.35 -23.01 33.48
CA ARG A 2 -25.02 -21.59 33.29
C ARG A 2 -24.85 -21.34 31.79
N ALA A 3 -25.87 -20.80 31.15
CA ALA A 3 -25.71 -20.20 29.82
C ALA A 3 -24.81 -18.96 29.98
N LYS A 4 -23.55 -19.07 29.58
CA LYS A 4 -22.71 -17.89 29.39
C LYS A 4 -23.29 -17.16 28.18
N PHE A 5 -24.04 -16.10 28.43
CA PHE A 5 -24.44 -15.14 27.41
C PHE A 5 -23.17 -14.66 26.72
N PHE A 6 -22.95 -15.12 25.48
CA PHE A 6 -21.97 -14.50 24.60
C PHE A 6 -22.51 -13.10 24.30
N ASN A 7 -22.06 -12.10 25.07
CA ASN A 7 -22.22 -10.71 24.64
C ASN A 7 -21.62 -10.61 23.25
N LYS A 8 -22.47 -10.45 22.23
CA LYS A 8 -22.04 -9.95 20.92
C LYS A 8 -21.39 -8.59 21.22
N LYS A 9 -20.06 -8.58 21.36
CA LYS A 9 -19.32 -7.34 21.61
C LYS A 9 -19.66 -6.41 20.45
N THR A 10 -20.33 -5.31 20.78
CA THR A 10 -20.73 -4.27 19.83
C THR A 10 -19.50 -3.71 19.13
N ILE A 11 -19.67 -3.23 17.90
CA ILE A 11 -18.57 -2.57 17.18
C ILE A 11 -18.29 -1.24 17.90
N PRO A 12 -17.03 -0.97 18.31
CA PRO A 12 -16.66 0.27 18.99
C PRO A 12 -17.02 1.49 18.16
N GLN A 13 -17.36 2.60 18.82
CA GLN A 13 -17.79 3.83 18.15
C GLN A 13 -16.70 4.36 17.21
N THR A 14 -15.44 4.29 17.62
CA THR A 14 -14.27 4.59 16.77
C THR A 14 -14.27 3.88 15.43
N SER A 15 -14.60 2.58 15.43
CA SER A 15 -14.63 1.78 14.20
C SER A 15 -15.86 2.06 13.35
N GLN A 16 -16.97 2.50 13.95
CA GLN A 16 -18.14 2.98 13.21
C GLN A 16 -17.85 4.34 12.55
N ASN A 17 -17.22 5.25 13.28
CA ASN A 17 -16.85 6.58 12.77
C ASN A 17 -15.80 6.47 11.65
N ALA A 18 -14.75 5.68 11.86
CA ALA A 18 -13.74 5.44 10.82
C ALA A 18 -14.35 4.80 9.57
N PHE A 19 -15.35 3.94 9.73
CA PHE A 19 -16.07 3.37 8.59
C PHE A 19 -16.90 4.42 7.84
N ALA A 20 -17.55 5.35 8.56
CA ALA A 20 -18.32 6.43 7.94
C ALA A 20 -17.44 7.41 7.15
N LEU A 21 -16.17 7.56 7.53
CA LEU A 21 -15.19 8.40 6.84
C LEU A 21 -14.44 7.65 5.73
N LEU A 22 -14.50 6.31 5.72
CA LEU A 22 -13.88 5.49 4.70
C LEU A 22 -14.67 5.62 3.39
N ASN A 23 -14.03 6.13 2.35
CA ASN A 23 -14.64 6.29 1.03
C ASN A 23 -13.88 5.50 -0.04
N SER A 24 -14.55 5.27 -1.17
CA SER A 24 -14.03 4.50 -2.30
C SER A 24 -12.77 5.10 -2.90
N ASP A 25 -12.67 6.43 -2.91
CA ASP A 25 -11.65 7.18 -3.61
C ASP A 25 -10.34 7.10 -2.83
N THR A 26 -10.39 7.34 -1.51
CA THR A 26 -9.26 7.13 -0.59
C THR A 26 -8.71 5.71 -0.72
N LEU A 27 -9.57 4.68 -0.68
CA LEU A 27 -9.11 3.30 -0.84
C LEU A 27 -8.53 3.02 -2.23
N SER A 28 -9.04 3.66 -3.29
CA SER A 28 -8.49 3.51 -4.65
C SER A 28 -7.11 4.18 -4.79
N SER A 29 -6.91 5.33 -4.15
CA SER A 29 -5.60 5.96 -4.04
C SER A 29 -4.61 5.08 -3.29
N ILE A 30 -5.03 4.48 -2.16
CA ILE A 30 -4.20 3.53 -1.40
C ILE A 30 -3.84 2.31 -2.25
N GLU A 31 -4.80 1.75 -3.00
CA GLU A 31 -4.54 0.63 -3.90
C GLU A 31 -3.48 0.95 -4.95
N LYS A 32 -3.57 2.14 -5.55
CA LYS A 32 -2.59 2.64 -6.52
C LYS A 32 -1.20 2.75 -5.88
N ILE A 33 -1.08 3.40 -4.72
CA ILE A 33 0.17 3.55 -3.97
C ILE A 33 0.79 2.18 -3.68
N LEU A 34 0.00 1.24 -3.12
CA LEU A 34 0.49 -0.11 -2.82
C LEU A 34 0.95 -0.83 -4.08
N SER A 35 0.20 -0.71 -5.18
CA SER A 35 0.58 -1.32 -6.45
C SER A 35 1.90 -0.73 -6.99
N ASN A 36 2.08 0.57 -6.92
CA ASN A 36 3.29 1.25 -7.38
C ASN A 36 4.49 0.84 -6.54
N PHE A 37 4.34 0.87 -5.22
CA PHE A 37 5.38 0.52 -4.27
C PHE A 37 5.93 -0.90 -4.50
N ILE A 38 5.06 -1.88 -4.75
CA ILE A 38 5.45 -3.26 -5.08
C ILE A 38 6.35 -3.34 -6.32
N HIS A 39 6.18 -2.43 -7.28
CA HIS A 39 7.00 -2.38 -8.49
C HIS A 39 8.32 -1.61 -8.31
N LEU A 40 8.44 -0.81 -7.25
CA LEU A 40 9.57 0.08 -6.95
C LEU A 40 10.45 -0.40 -5.79
N ILE A 41 9.98 -1.36 -5.00
CA ILE A 41 10.76 -1.99 -3.93
C ILE A 41 11.54 -3.20 -4.45
N ASP A 42 12.80 -3.31 -4.04
CA ASP A 42 13.53 -4.57 -4.08
C ASP A 42 13.41 -5.22 -2.69
N ILE A 43 12.55 -6.23 -2.56
CA ILE A 43 12.21 -6.84 -1.27
C ILE A 43 13.46 -7.32 -0.51
N GLU A 44 14.50 -7.76 -1.22
CA GLU A 44 15.72 -8.32 -0.63
C GLU A 44 16.76 -7.25 -0.30
N LYS A 45 16.79 -6.14 -1.05
CA LYS A 45 17.83 -5.11 -0.93
C LYS A 45 17.38 -3.82 -0.26
N SER A 46 16.09 -3.52 -0.31
CA SER A 46 15.54 -2.30 0.26
C SER A 46 15.50 -2.41 1.78
N VAL A 47 15.86 -1.32 2.46
CA VAL A 47 15.68 -1.18 3.90
C VAL A 47 14.46 -0.30 4.13
N LEU A 48 13.45 -0.84 4.82
CA LEU A 48 12.25 -0.09 5.20
C LEU A 48 12.37 0.32 6.67
N THR A 49 12.03 1.57 6.95
CA THR A 49 12.09 2.13 8.30
C THR A 49 10.78 2.81 8.65
N HIS A 50 10.24 2.45 9.81
CA HIS A 50 9.28 3.27 10.54
C HIS A 50 10.01 4.44 11.21
N PRO A 51 9.37 5.59 11.46
CA PRO A 51 9.95 6.70 12.24
C PRO A 51 10.65 6.34 13.56
N HIS A 52 10.38 5.14 14.10
CA HIS A 52 10.90 4.70 15.40
C HIS A 52 11.60 3.33 15.37
N SER A 53 11.60 2.61 14.24
CA SER A 53 12.23 1.29 14.16
C SER A 53 12.42 0.82 12.71
N ALA A 54 13.40 -0.05 12.48
CA ALA A 54 13.56 -0.72 11.19
C ALA A 54 12.54 -1.86 11.05
N ILE A 55 12.03 -2.06 9.83
CA ILE A 55 11.22 -3.22 9.49
C ILE A 55 12.16 -4.40 9.27
N SER A 56 11.98 -5.46 10.07
CA SER A 56 12.83 -6.65 10.03
C SER A 56 12.57 -7.56 8.84
N ASP A 57 11.33 -7.56 8.32
CA ASP A 57 10.90 -8.39 7.19
C ASP A 57 9.99 -7.59 6.25
N ASN A 58 10.51 -7.25 5.08
CA ASN A 58 9.79 -6.52 4.04
C ASN A 58 8.62 -7.32 3.46
N GLN A 59 8.72 -8.66 3.40
CA GLN A 59 7.65 -9.51 2.89
C GLN A 59 6.48 -9.56 3.86
N GLU A 60 6.78 -9.73 5.15
CA GLU A 60 5.77 -9.72 6.21
C GLU A 60 5.05 -8.37 6.25
N PHE A 61 5.81 -7.27 6.22
CA PHE A 61 5.26 -5.92 6.15
C PHE A 61 4.29 -5.75 4.98
N LEU A 62 4.70 -6.11 3.76
CA LEU A 62 3.86 -6.00 2.56
C LEU A 62 2.61 -6.88 2.64
N LYS A 63 2.75 -8.09 3.19
CA LYS A 63 1.64 -9.04 3.35
C LYS A 63 0.60 -8.49 4.33
N ASP A 64 1.05 -7.98 5.47
CA ASP A 64 0.20 -7.41 6.50
C ASP A 64 -0.52 -6.16 5.99
N LEU A 65 0.19 -5.26 5.31
CA LEU A 65 -0.39 -4.04 4.78
C LEU A 65 -1.48 -4.34 3.75
N LYS A 66 -1.23 -5.29 2.83
CA LYS A 66 -2.23 -5.78 1.87
C LYS A 66 -3.42 -6.46 2.55
N ALA A 67 -3.17 -7.26 3.58
CA ALA A 67 -4.24 -7.96 4.29
C ALA A 67 -5.21 -6.96 4.95
N ARG A 68 -4.67 -5.92 5.61
CA ARG A 68 -5.46 -4.83 6.21
C ARG A 68 -6.24 -4.06 5.15
N PHE A 69 -5.57 -3.65 4.08
CA PHE A 69 -6.21 -2.98 2.94
C PHE A 69 -7.40 -3.79 2.38
N ASN A 70 -7.18 -5.07 2.08
CA ASN A 70 -8.23 -5.94 1.54
C ASN A 70 -9.39 -6.14 2.52
N LYS A 71 -9.12 -6.18 3.82
CA LYS A 71 -10.15 -6.28 4.85
C LYS A 71 -11.00 -5.00 4.91
N MET A 72 -10.38 -3.82 4.81
CA MET A 72 -11.10 -2.54 4.72
C MET A 72 -11.92 -2.42 3.43
N ARG A 73 -11.35 -2.80 2.29
CA ARG A 73 -12.08 -2.84 1.00
C ARG A 73 -13.32 -3.72 1.10
N LYS A 74 -13.18 -4.95 1.62
CA LYS A 74 -14.31 -5.86 1.86
C LYS A 74 -15.36 -5.28 2.83
N ALA A 75 -14.95 -4.52 3.83
CA ALA A 75 -15.88 -3.87 4.75
C ALA A 75 -16.72 -2.82 4.03
N LEU A 76 -16.08 -2.01 3.18
CA LEU A 76 -16.74 -0.99 2.36
C LEU A 76 -17.68 -1.61 1.34
N ASP A 77 -17.21 -2.59 0.57
CA ASP A 77 -17.99 -3.26 -0.48
C ASP A 77 -19.26 -3.94 0.06
N HIS A 78 -19.20 -4.48 1.28
CA HIS A 78 -20.35 -5.11 1.93
C HIS A 78 -21.17 -4.16 2.81
N GLY A 79 -20.77 -2.88 2.93
CA GLY A 79 -21.45 -1.91 3.78
C GLY A 79 -21.42 -2.26 5.28
N LYS A 80 -20.41 -3.00 5.74
CA LYS A 80 -20.36 -3.56 7.10
C LYS A 80 -19.03 -3.27 7.79
N PRO A 81 -18.99 -2.42 8.84
CA PRO A 81 -17.80 -2.23 9.64
C PRO A 81 -17.46 -3.50 10.43
N TYR A 82 -16.22 -3.56 10.93
CA TYR A 82 -15.76 -4.60 11.83
C TYR A 82 -15.05 -4.00 13.04
N ARG A 83 -14.97 -4.77 14.13
CA ARG A 83 -14.55 -4.28 15.45
C ARG A 83 -13.15 -3.65 15.48
N SER A 84 -12.21 -4.14 14.69
CA SER A 84 -10.83 -3.64 14.65
C SER A 84 -10.60 -2.63 13.52
N LEU A 85 -11.65 -2.06 12.91
CA LEU A 85 -11.51 -1.22 11.71
C LEU A 85 -10.67 0.01 11.98
N PHE A 86 -10.94 0.71 13.09
CA PHE A 86 -10.14 1.88 13.47
C PHE A 86 -8.64 1.53 13.60
N SER A 87 -8.32 0.45 14.31
CA SER A 87 -6.92 -0.01 14.46
C SER A 87 -6.29 -0.39 13.12
N ASP A 88 -7.04 -1.02 12.22
CA ASP A 88 -6.55 -1.38 10.89
C ASP A 88 -6.32 -0.12 10.01
N VAL A 89 -7.11 0.94 10.19
CA VAL A 89 -6.89 2.23 9.53
C VAL A 89 -5.64 2.93 10.06
N CYS A 90 -5.44 2.98 11.39
CA CYS A 90 -4.21 3.55 11.99
C CYS A 90 -2.96 2.84 11.47
N LYS A 91 -2.96 1.51 11.50
CA LYS A 91 -1.83 0.70 11.02
C LYS A 91 -1.58 0.82 9.52
N LEU A 92 -2.64 1.07 8.74
CA LEU A 92 -2.49 1.37 7.31
C LEU A 92 -1.78 2.71 7.11
N LYS A 93 -2.16 3.74 7.88
CA LYS A 93 -1.48 5.06 7.83
C LYS A 93 -0.01 4.94 8.22
N GLU A 94 0.30 4.25 9.31
CA GLU A 94 1.69 3.94 9.71
C GLU A 94 2.46 3.24 8.57
N GLY A 95 1.82 2.26 7.90
CA GLY A 95 2.42 1.60 6.75
C GLY A 95 2.63 2.52 5.54
N LEU A 96 1.73 3.48 5.29
CA LEU A 96 1.91 4.48 4.25
C LEU A 96 3.06 5.44 4.59
N GLU A 97 3.27 5.80 5.86
CA GLU A 97 4.41 6.61 6.30
C GLU A 97 5.74 5.88 6.07
N VAL A 98 5.79 4.56 6.24
CA VAL A 98 6.97 3.75 5.88
C VAL A 98 7.24 3.83 4.37
N ILE A 99 6.21 3.74 3.53
CA ILE A 99 6.35 3.90 2.07
C ILE A 99 6.86 5.30 1.73
N PHE A 100 6.30 6.32 2.38
CA PHE A 100 6.71 7.71 2.21
C PHE A 100 8.20 7.90 2.52
N GLY A 101 8.65 7.43 3.68
CA GLY A 101 10.07 7.49 4.07
C GLY A 101 10.98 6.77 3.09
N TYR A 102 10.58 5.58 2.61
CA TYR A 102 11.33 4.87 1.58
C TYR A 102 11.43 5.68 0.27
N TYR A 103 10.33 6.27 -0.21
CA TYR A 103 10.33 7.09 -1.41
C TYR A 103 11.22 8.32 -1.27
N GLN A 104 11.19 9.01 -0.12
CA GLN A 104 12.10 10.11 0.17
C GLN A 104 13.57 9.68 0.01
N THR A 105 13.97 8.59 0.68
CA THR A 105 15.34 8.07 0.57
C THR A 105 15.69 7.66 -0.87
N GLN A 106 14.78 7.03 -1.60
CA GLN A 106 15.05 6.68 -3.00
C GLN A 106 15.23 7.91 -3.88
N ILE A 107 14.44 8.97 -3.70
CA ILE A 107 14.58 10.23 -4.46
C ILE A 107 15.91 10.91 -4.12
N GLU A 108 16.25 11.04 -2.82
CA GLU A 108 17.51 11.65 -2.36
C GLU A 108 18.75 10.93 -2.92
N LEU A 109 18.70 9.60 -3.01
CA LEU A 109 19.78 8.78 -3.56
C LEU A 109 19.73 8.67 -5.09
N CYS A 110 18.89 9.46 -5.77
CA CYS A 110 18.70 9.43 -7.21
C CYS A 110 18.32 8.04 -7.75
N GLN A 111 17.46 7.32 -7.02
CA GLN A 111 16.76 6.09 -7.39
C GLN A 111 17.67 4.91 -7.76
N PRO A 112 18.51 4.44 -6.83
CA PRO A 112 19.46 3.36 -7.10
C PRO A 112 18.74 2.08 -7.55
N ILE A 113 17.60 1.73 -6.96
CA ILE A 113 16.87 0.50 -7.30
C ILE A 113 16.27 0.55 -8.72
N ALA A 114 15.63 1.65 -9.08
CA ALA A 114 15.06 1.83 -10.42
C ALA A 114 16.18 1.85 -11.48
N LYS A 115 17.29 2.55 -11.22
CA LYS A 115 18.47 2.54 -12.10
C LYS A 115 19.06 1.15 -12.29
N ASP A 116 19.17 0.37 -11.21
CA ASP A 116 19.65 -1.01 -11.26
C ASP A 116 18.75 -1.89 -12.11
N TYR A 117 17.43 -1.75 -11.95
CA TYR A 117 16.45 -2.44 -12.78
C TYR A 117 16.59 -2.04 -14.26
N LEU A 118 16.62 -0.73 -14.57
CA LEU A 118 16.74 -0.22 -15.93
C LEU A 118 18.05 -0.66 -16.60
N ARG A 119 19.14 -0.80 -15.84
CA ARG A 119 20.40 -1.34 -16.33
C ARG A 119 20.28 -2.82 -16.69
N LYS A 120 19.63 -3.63 -15.85
CA LYS A 120 19.46 -5.07 -16.09
C LYS A 120 18.61 -5.37 -17.31
N ILE A 121 17.54 -4.60 -17.54
CA ILE A 121 16.64 -4.84 -18.68
C ILE A 121 17.21 -4.40 -20.03
N ARG A 122 18.37 -3.73 -20.08
CA ARG A 122 19.04 -3.40 -21.34
C ARG A 122 19.67 -4.61 -22.03
N SER A 123 19.76 -5.76 -21.35
CA SER A 123 20.19 -6.99 -22.00
C SER A 123 19.15 -7.46 -23.02
N GLU A 124 19.62 -8.00 -24.14
CA GLU A 124 18.77 -8.60 -25.19
C GLU A 124 17.94 -9.77 -24.63
N ASP A 125 18.47 -10.49 -23.65
CA ASP A 125 17.79 -11.60 -22.97
C ASP A 125 16.80 -11.15 -21.88
N SER A 126 16.51 -9.85 -21.75
CA SER A 126 15.57 -9.39 -20.72
C SER A 126 14.13 -9.76 -21.07
N ASP A 127 13.30 -9.94 -20.03
CA ASP A 127 11.86 -10.19 -20.20
C ASP A 127 11.18 -9.09 -21.03
N VAL A 128 11.63 -7.83 -20.88
CA VAL A 128 11.10 -6.68 -21.63
C VAL A 128 11.49 -6.76 -23.10
N ALA A 129 12.76 -7.03 -23.41
CA ALA A 129 13.23 -7.17 -24.79
C ALA A 129 12.54 -8.35 -25.49
N THR A 130 12.44 -9.50 -24.81
CA THR A 130 11.72 -10.67 -25.29
C THR A 130 10.25 -10.35 -25.62
N LEU A 131 9.56 -9.61 -24.73
CA LEU A 131 8.18 -9.20 -24.95
C LEU A 131 8.05 -8.23 -26.12
N LEU A 132 8.95 -7.24 -26.24
CA LEU A 132 8.96 -6.30 -27.36
C LEU A 132 9.20 -7.00 -28.71
N HIS A 133 10.11 -7.96 -28.77
CA HIS A 133 10.29 -8.80 -29.95
C HIS A 133 9.01 -9.57 -30.28
N LYS A 134 8.39 -10.24 -29.30
CA LYS A 134 7.14 -10.97 -29.50
C LYS A 134 6.03 -10.07 -30.06
N ILE A 135 5.89 -8.84 -29.56
CA ILE A 135 4.95 -7.84 -30.09
C ILE A 135 5.28 -7.50 -31.54
N ALA A 136 6.56 -7.20 -31.84
CA ALA A 136 7.00 -6.79 -33.17
C ALA A 136 6.79 -7.88 -34.24
N TYR A 137 6.92 -9.15 -33.87
CA TYR A 137 6.67 -10.29 -34.77
C TYR A 137 5.20 -10.68 -34.89
N THR A 138 4.29 -10.09 -34.10
CA THR A 138 2.86 -10.40 -34.18
C THR A 138 2.17 -9.40 -35.13
N GLU A 139 1.84 -9.83 -36.35
CA GLU A 139 1.23 -8.99 -37.40
C GLU A 139 -0.21 -8.47 -37.09
N LYS A 140 -0.83 -8.85 -35.96
CA LYS A 140 -2.18 -8.44 -35.54
C LYS A 140 -2.23 -8.07 -34.06
N LYS A 141 -3.29 -7.34 -33.65
CA LYS A 141 -3.60 -6.89 -32.27
C LYS A 141 -3.08 -7.87 -31.20
N TYR A 142 -1.94 -7.54 -30.63
CA TYR A 142 -1.33 -8.32 -29.56
C TYR A 142 -2.17 -8.18 -28.29
N ALA A 143 -2.75 -9.29 -27.82
CA ALA A 143 -3.48 -9.33 -26.57
C ALA A 143 -2.53 -9.72 -25.44
N PHE A 144 -2.25 -8.78 -24.54
CA PHE A 144 -1.35 -9.03 -23.42
C PHE A 144 -1.91 -10.06 -22.44
N HIS A 145 -1.10 -11.07 -22.12
CA HIS A 145 -1.38 -11.91 -20.97
C HIS A 145 -1.07 -11.18 -19.66
N GLN A 146 -1.69 -11.59 -18.55
CA GLN A 146 -1.55 -10.92 -17.25
C GLN A 146 -0.08 -10.78 -16.79
N ASN A 147 0.77 -11.77 -17.06
CA ASN A 147 2.19 -11.70 -16.72
C ASN A 147 2.95 -10.68 -17.57
N GLU A 148 2.61 -10.55 -18.85
CA GLU A 148 3.20 -9.58 -19.77
C GLU A 148 2.78 -8.15 -19.41
N SER A 149 1.51 -7.97 -19.02
CA SER A 149 1.03 -6.70 -18.47
C SER A 149 1.79 -6.30 -17.20
N LYS A 150 2.15 -7.25 -16.33
CA LYS A 150 2.98 -6.97 -15.14
C LYS A 150 4.39 -6.54 -15.51
N ILE A 151 5.01 -7.16 -16.52
CA ILE A 151 6.34 -6.79 -17.02
C ILE A 151 6.31 -5.34 -17.54
N ILE A 152 5.34 -5.01 -18.40
CA ILE A 152 5.19 -3.65 -18.96
C ILE A 152 4.91 -2.64 -17.86
N LYS A 153 3.97 -2.95 -16.96
CA LYS A 153 3.63 -2.06 -15.85
C LYS A 153 4.86 -1.78 -14.97
N LYS A 154 5.62 -2.82 -14.61
CA LYS A 154 6.87 -2.67 -13.86
C LYS A 154 7.87 -1.79 -14.61
N HIS A 155 8.03 -2.02 -15.92
CA HIS A 155 8.93 -1.24 -16.76
C HIS A 155 8.55 0.24 -16.78
N ILE A 156 7.29 0.56 -17.10
CA ILE A 156 6.77 1.94 -17.13
C ILE A 156 7.00 2.62 -15.78
N ILE A 157 6.58 1.97 -14.67
CA ILE A 157 6.74 2.53 -13.33
C ILE A 157 8.21 2.80 -12.99
N ASN A 158 9.14 1.93 -13.39
CA ASN A 158 10.56 2.14 -13.11
C ASN A 158 11.19 3.22 -14.00
N VAL A 159 10.69 3.41 -15.23
CA VAL A 159 11.10 4.53 -16.10
C VAL A 159 10.62 5.87 -15.53
N THR A 160 9.40 5.91 -15.00
CA THR A 160 8.78 7.11 -14.40
C THR A 160 8.84 7.10 -12.87
N ALA A 161 9.88 6.49 -12.29
CA ALA A 161 9.92 6.22 -10.85
C ALA A 161 9.83 7.51 -10.02
N GLN A 162 10.45 8.61 -10.49
CA GLN A 162 10.41 9.89 -9.77
C GLN A 162 9.01 10.46 -9.68
N ASP A 163 8.37 10.66 -10.82
CA ASP A 163 7.03 11.23 -10.89
C ASP A 163 6.02 10.37 -10.10
N VAL A 164 6.17 9.04 -10.17
CA VAL A 164 5.32 8.10 -9.42
C VAL A 164 5.53 8.25 -7.92
N MET A 165 6.79 8.27 -7.46
CA MET A 165 7.10 8.42 -6.04
C MET A 165 6.62 9.78 -5.49
N GLU A 166 6.86 10.87 -6.22
CA GLU A 166 6.42 12.22 -5.83
C GLU A 166 4.89 12.30 -5.75
N GLN A 167 4.18 11.79 -6.75
CA GLN A 167 2.71 11.76 -6.75
C GLN A 167 2.15 10.91 -5.60
N ASP A 168 2.71 9.72 -5.39
CA ASP A 168 2.29 8.84 -4.31
C ASP A 168 2.58 9.50 -2.94
N MET A 169 3.72 10.17 -2.78
CA MET A 169 4.06 10.91 -1.56
C MET A 169 3.04 12.01 -1.23
N THR A 170 2.63 12.82 -2.22
CA THR A 170 1.56 13.82 -2.03
C THR A 170 0.25 13.16 -1.59
N SER A 171 -0.12 12.06 -2.25
CA SER A 171 -1.35 11.33 -1.92
C SER A 171 -1.28 10.73 -0.50
N ILE A 172 -0.13 10.21 -0.08
CA ILE A 172 0.09 9.70 1.27
C ILE A 172 -0.09 10.82 2.29
N GLN A 173 0.49 12.01 2.07
CA GLN A 173 0.34 13.14 2.98
C GLN A 173 -1.14 13.52 3.17
N GLU A 174 -1.90 13.61 2.09
CA GLU A 174 -3.34 13.89 2.15
C GLU A 174 -4.10 12.83 2.96
N ILE A 175 -3.83 11.54 2.73
CA ILE A 175 -4.49 10.43 3.41
C ILE A 175 -4.13 10.38 4.91
N VAL A 176 -2.85 10.62 5.25
CA VAL A 176 -2.39 10.59 6.63
C VAL A 176 -2.98 11.79 7.39
N GLN A 177 -2.98 12.98 6.79
CA GLN A 177 -3.52 14.21 7.38
C GLN A 177 -5.05 14.23 7.50
N GLN A 178 -5.77 13.42 6.71
CA GLN A 178 -7.23 13.27 6.89
C GLN A 178 -7.54 12.87 8.33
N SER A 179 -8.10 13.80 9.11
CA SER A 179 -8.49 13.55 10.49
C SER A 179 -9.63 12.52 10.48
N LEU A 180 -9.42 11.44 11.23
CA LEU A 180 -10.50 10.51 11.57
C LEU A 180 -11.15 10.89 12.91
N SER A 181 -10.75 12.04 13.46
CA SER A 181 -11.13 12.52 14.77
C SER A 181 -12.59 12.94 14.79
N VAL A 182 -13.40 12.10 15.43
CA VAL A 182 -14.53 12.57 16.23
C VAL A 182 -14.05 12.50 17.68
N ASP A 183 -14.34 13.51 18.50
CA ASP A 183 -13.89 13.58 19.90
C ASP A 183 -14.18 12.26 20.64
N HIS A 184 -13.14 11.64 21.18
CA HIS A 184 -13.21 10.32 21.81
C HIS A 184 -12.75 10.34 23.28
N LEU A 185 -13.15 11.36 24.03
CA LEU A 185 -12.84 11.48 25.47
C LEU A 185 -13.47 10.36 26.33
N ASP A 186 -14.45 9.59 25.83
CA ASP A 186 -15.22 8.63 26.63
C ASP A 186 -15.06 7.13 26.26
N ASP A 187 -14.27 6.74 25.24
CA ASP A 187 -14.13 5.31 24.89
C ASP A 187 -13.06 4.62 25.75
N SER A 188 -13.48 3.91 26.80
CA SER A 188 -12.61 3.13 27.72
C SER A 188 -11.77 2.00 27.08
N GLU A 189 -11.95 1.71 25.78
CA GLU A 189 -11.10 0.78 25.01
C GLU A 189 -9.99 1.49 24.19
N PHE A 190 -9.79 2.81 24.36
CA PHE A 190 -8.73 3.57 23.67
C PHE A 190 -7.34 3.24 24.24
N SER A 191 -6.46 2.71 23.39
CA SER A 191 -5.00 2.74 23.59
C SER A 191 -4.30 2.80 22.23
N CYS A 192 -4.43 3.93 21.56
CA CYS A 192 -3.52 4.34 20.49
C CYS A 192 -3.05 5.77 20.80
N ILE A 193 -2.18 5.91 21.79
CA ILE A 193 -1.37 7.11 21.99
C ILE A 193 0.07 6.68 22.20
N GLY A 194 0.92 7.24 21.34
CA GLY A 194 2.38 7.29 21.41
C GLY A 194 2.87 7.62 20.01
N SER A 195 3.25 8.85 19.63
CA SER A 195 3.42 10.10 20.38
C SER A 195 3.30 11.25 19.36
N LEU A 196 2.87 12.42 19.85
CA LEU A 196 3.13 13.73 19.23
C LEU A 196 4.64 13.99 19.14
#